data_AF-A0A0F9T7N0-F1
#
_entry.id   AF-A0A0F9T7N0-F1
#
_cell.length_a   1.000
_cell.length_b   1.000
_cell.length_c   1.000
_cell.angle_alpha   90.00
_cell.angle_beta   90.00
_cell.angle_gamma   90.00
#
_symmetry.space_group_name_H-M   'P 1'
#
loop_
_entity.id
_entity.type
_entity.pdbx_description
1 polymer ?
#
loop_
_entity_poly.entity_id
_entity_poly.type
_entity_poly.pdbx_seq_one_letter_code
_entity_poly.pdbx_strand_id
1 'polypeptide(L)'
;MRKTTKAEFNRFKKEFQYWVEKFGLKGYKVYFFHKALDGSYAETKVNEQGKVATVTYGLELTKIDCEVGDGPEADAKHEAIHLLLHKIGFLGEQRWTASDEIRDEAERLVIVLEKVL
;
A
#
# COMPACT_ATOMS: atom_id res chain seq x y z
N MET A 1 16.60 9.41 11.05
CA MET A 1 15.98 8.17 10.56
C MET A 1 15.68 7.27 11.76
N ARG A 2 14.44 6.79 11.89
CA ARG A 2 14.00 5.84 12.92
C ARG A 2 13.92 4.45 12.28
N LYS A 3 14.50 3.45 12.93
CA LYS A 3 14.32 2.06 12.49
C LYS A 3 12.97 1.55 12.93
N THR A 4 12.25 0.89 12.03
CA THR A 4 11.01 0.20 12.37
C THR A 4 11.31 -1.17 12.97
N THR A 5 10.45 -1.60 13.87
CA THR A 5 10.59 -2.84 14.64
C THR A 5 9.81 -3.98 14.01
N LYS A 6 10.16 -5.22 14.36
CA LYS A 6 9.36 -6.40 14.00
C LYS A 6 7.93 -6.33 14.55
N ALA A 7 7.74 -5.68 15.71
CA ALA A 7 6.42 -5.51 16.31
C ALA A 7 5.53 -4.60 15.46
N GLU A 8 6.08 -3.47 14.99
CA GLU A 8 5.39 -2.58 14.04
C GLU A 8 5.10 -3.27 12.73
N PHE A 9 6.06 -4.01 12.17
CA PHE A 9 5.82 -4.80 10.97
C PHE A 9 4.70 -5.85 11.15
N ASN A 10 4.60 -6.49 12.32
CA ASN A 10 3.50 -7.42 12.60
C ASN A 10 2.15 -6.71 12.72
N ARG A 11 2.11 -5.50 13.30
CA ARG A 11 0.90 -4.66 13.34
C ARG A 11 0.46 -4.26 11.92
N PHE A 12 1.40 -3.79 11.11
CA PHE A 12 1.19 -3.48 9.70
C PHE A 12 0.56 -4.66 8.94
N LYS A 13 1.15 -5.86 9.03
CA LYS A 13 0.62 -7.07 8.36
C LYS A 13 -0.80 -7.40 8.79
N LYS A 14 -1.07 -7.36 10.10
CA LYS A 14 -2.39 -7.69 10.65
C LYS A 14 -3.45 -6.70 10.15
N GLU A 15 -3.13 -5.41 10.16
CA GLU A 15 -4.04 -4.37 9.69
C GLU A 15 -4.27 -4.47 8.18
N PHE A 16 -3.22 -4.69 7.38
CA PHE A 16 -3.37 -4.88 5.93
C PHE A 16 -4.29 -6.07 5.63
N GLN A 17 -4.13 -7.19 6.33
CA GLN A 17 -4.98 -8.37 6.17
C GLN A 17 -6.44 -8.09 6.54
N TYR A 18 -6.68 -7.31 7.59
CA TYR A 18 -8.03 -6.85 7.95
C TYR A 18 -8.70 -6.10 6.79
N TRP A 19 -7.98 -5.15 6.17
CA TRP A 19 -8.51 -4.39 5.03
C TRP A 19 -8.67 -5.22 3.76
N VAL A 20 -7.76 -6.14 3.46
CA VAL A 20 -7.91 -7.11 2.36
C VAL A 20 -9.19 -7.91 2.50
N GLU A 21 -9.51 -8.38 3.71
CA GLU A 21 -10.76 -9.08 3.96
C GLU A 21 -11.96 -8.15 3.81
N LYS A 22 -11.90 -6.94 4.39
CA LYS A 22 -12.99 -5.97 4.36
C LYS A 22 -13.32 -5.48 2.95
N PHE A 23 -12.33 -5.33 2.09
CA PHE A 23 -12.47 -4.94 0.69
C PHE A 23 -12.81 -6.12 -0.25
N GLY A 24 -12.88 -7.35 0.26
CA GLY A 24 -13.18 -8.53 -0.56
C GLY A 24 -12.04 -8.92 -1.52
N LEU A 25 -10.79 -8.56 -1.20
CA LEU A 25 -9.61 -8.78 -2.04
C LEU A 25 -9.00 -10.19 -1.89
N LYS A 26 -9.79 -11.18 -1.45
CA LYS A 26 -9.36 -12.56 -1.17
C LYS A 26 -8.84 -13.32 -2.40
N GLY A 27 -9.03 -12.76 -3.60
CA GLY A 27 -8.46 -13.29 -4.84
C GLY A 27 -6.96 -13.04 -5.00
N TYR A 28 -6.36 -12.13 -4.22
CA TYR A 28 -4.93 -11.88 -4.27
C TYR A 28 -4.17 -12.74 -3.25
N LYS A 29 -3.05 -13.32 -3.69
CA LYS A 29 -2.02 -13.87 -2.80
C LYS A 29 -1.11 -12.75 -2.34
N VAL A 30 -1.10 -12.47 -1.04
CA VAL A 30 -0.32 -11.36 -0.45
C VAL A 30 0.97 -11.89 0.18
N TYR A 31 2.11 -11.30 -0.20
CA TYR A 31 3.41 -11.51 0.43
C TYR A 31 3.88 -10.23 1.11
N PHE A 32 4.52 -10.37 2.27
CA PHE A 32 4.99 -9.23 3.06
C PHE A 32 6.51 -9.22 3.18
N PHE A 33 7.12 -8.04 3.01
CA PHE A 33 8.55 -7.82 3.22
C PHE A 33 8.80 -6.68 4.21
N HIS A 34 9.89 -6.80 4.96
CA HIS A 34 10.40 -5.77 5.86
C HIS A 34 11.82 -5.43 5.43
N LYS A 35 11.95 -4.48 4.51
CA LYS A 35 13.23 -4.12 3.86
C LYS A 35 13.34 -2.61 3.67
N ALA A 36 14.52 -2.12 3.32
CA ALA A 36 14.72 -0.73 2.96
C ALA A 36 13.91 -0.38 1.70
N LEU A 37 13.29 0.79 1.71
CA LEU A 37 12.59 1.41 0.59
C LEU A 37 13.23 2.77 0.31
N ASP A 38 13.21 3.18 -0.96
CA ASP A 38 13.74 4.48 -1.37
C ASP A 38 12.57 5.44 -1.58
N GLY A 39 12.44 6.43 -0.70
CA GLY A 39 11.43 7.47 -0.80
C GLY A 39 10.01 7.13 -0.32
N SER A 40 9.74 5.94 0.24
CA SER A 40 8.42 5.58 0.81
C SER A 40 8.50 4.75 2.10
N TYR A 41 7.41 4.73 2.88
CA TYR A 41 7.31 4.00 4.17
C TYR A 41 6.78 2.60 3.97
N ALA A 42 5.89 2.46 3.01
CA ALA A 42 5.36 1.21 2.55
C ALA A 42 5.25 1.24 1.03
N GLU A 43 5.04 0.07 0.45
CA GLU A 43 4.82 -0.05 -0.99
C GLU A 43 4.03 -1.32 -1.30
N THR A 44 3.02 -1.20 -2.15
CA THR A 44 2.29 -2.32 -2.75
C THR A 44 2.60 -2.43 -4.23
N LYS A 45 3.20 -3.56 -4.62
CA LYS A 45 3.40 -3.95 -6.01
C LYS A 45 2.52 -5.13 -6.37
N VAL A 46 1.87 -5.08 -7.52
CA VAL A 46 0.89 -6.11 -7.91
C VAL A 46 1.25 -6.70 -9.27
N ASN A 47 1.26 -8.03 -9.33
CA ASN A 47 1.20 -8.79 -10.57
C ASN A 47 -0.25 -9.19 -10.79
N GLU A 48 -0.93 -8.47 -11.67
CA GLU A 48 -2.37 -8.64 -11.91
C GLU A 48 -2.70 -9.99 -12.58
N GLN A 49 -1.86 -10.45 -13.52
CA GLN A 49 -2.06 -11.74 -14.21
C GLN A 49 -1.97 -12.91 -13.24
N GLY A 50 -1.03 -12.87 -12.31
CA GLY A 50 -0.83 -13.90 -11.29
C GLY A 50 -1.68 -13.70 -10.03
N LYS A 51 -2.39 -12.58 -9.92
CA LYS A 51 -3.08 -12.15 -8.69
C LYS A 51 -2.19 -12.23 -7.46
N VAL A 52 -0.98 -11.68 -7.58
CA VAL A 52 -0.02 -11.62 -6.48
C VAL A 52 0.23 -10.18 -6.09
N ALA A 53 0.04 -9.85 -4.82
CA ALA A 53 0.41 -8.57 -4.23
C ALA A 53 1.64 -8.76 -3.34
N THR A 54 2.63 -7.89 -3.52
CA THR A 54 3.82 -7.80 -2.67
C THR A 54 3.76 -6.49 -1.92
N VAL A 55 3.66 -6.58 -0.60
CA VAL A 55 3.53 -5.42 0.29
C VAL A 55 4.80 -5.31 1.11
N THR A 56 5.46 -4.17 1.04
CA THR A 56 6.69 -3.90 1.78
C THR A 56 6.41 -2.85 2.83
N TYR A 57 6.91 -3.06 4.05
CA TYR A 57 7.03 -2.03 5.07
C TYR A 57 8.52 -1.69 5.24
N GLY A 58 8.83 -0.40 5.29
CA GLY A 58 10.18 0.14 5.31
C GLY A 58 10.91 -0.19 6.61
N LEU A 59 12.20 -0.55 6.52
CA LEU A 59 13.06 -0.73 7.70
C LEU A 59 13.42 0.60 8.40
N GLU A 60 13.33 1.71 7.67
CA GLU A 60 13.76 3.02 8.12
C GLU A 60 12.72 4.07 7.71
N LEU A 61 12.34 4.90 8.67
CA LEU A 61 11.51 6.08 8.48
C LEU A 61 12.43 7.30 8.54
N THR A 62 12.38 8.16 7.55
CA THR A 62 12.93 9.50 7.58
C THR A 62 12.22 10.37 8.64
N LYS A 63 12.78 11.55 8.90
CA LYS A 63 12.31 12.42 10.00
C LYS A 63 10.94 13.03 9.71
N ILE A 64 10.66 13.34 8.44
CA ILE A 64 9.37 13.87 7.96
C ILE A 64 8.27 12.82 8.23
N ASP A 65 8.60 11.56 7.99
CA ASP A 65 7.73 10.39 8.15
C ASP A 65 7.30 10.18 9.60
N CYS A 66 8.19 10.47 10.53
CA CYS A 66 7.91 10.34 11.96
C CYS A 66 6.98 11.43 12.49
N GLU A 67 6.85 12.55 11.77
CA GLU A 67 6.02 13.71 12.14
C GLU A 67 4.64 13.65 11.46
N VAL A 68 4.52 12.94 10.34
CA VAL A 68 3.29 12.82 9.53
C VAL A 68 2.58 11.46 9.74
N GLY A 69 3.31 10.40 10.10
CA GLY A 69 2.77 9.05 10.17
C GLY A 69 1.89 8.78 11.40
N ASP A 70 0.65 8.36 11.16
CA ASP A 70 -0.29 7.86 12.18
C ASP A 70 0.08 6.44 12.69
N GLY A 71 1.17 5.86 12.16
CA GLY A 71 1.72 4.57 12.56
C GLY A 71 1.47 3.44 11.55
N PRO A 72 1.96 2.22 11.85
CA PRO A 72 1.98 1.11 10.89
C PRO A 72 0.58 0.67 10.43
N GLU A 73 -0.48 0.94 11.21
CA GLU A 73 -1.86 0.66 10.80
C GLU A 73 -2.36 1.60 9.70
N ALA A 74 -2.02 2.89 9.78
CA ALA A 74 -2.39 3.86 8.76
C ALA A 74 -1.70 3.54 7.44
N ASP A 75 -0.40 3.27 7.47
CA ASP A 75 0.36 2.83 6.30
C ASP A 75 -0.21 1.53 5.72
N ALA A 76 -0.60 0.57 6.56
CA ALA A 76 -1.20 -0.68 6.09
C ALA A 76 -2.55 -0.46 5.40
N LYS A 77 -3.36 0.47 5.89
CA LYS A 77 -4.64 0.85 5.26
C LYS A 77 -4.39 1.55 3.92
N HIS A 78 -3.47 2.50 3.88
CA HIS A 78 -3.04 3.20 2.66
C HIS A 78 -2.73 2.20 1.53
N GLU A 79 -1.85 1.25 1.83
CA GLU A 79 -1.43 0.21 0.91
C GLU A 79 -2.56 -0.74 0.50
N ALA A 80 -3.48 -1.06 1.42
CA ALA A 80 -4.63 -1.88 1.09
C ALA A 80 -5.61 -1.17 0.13
N ILE A 81 -5.73 0.16 0.24
CA ILE A 81 -6.53 0.96 -0.71
C ILE A 81 -5.84 1.01 -2.07
N HIS A 82 -4.51 1.11 -2.15
CA HIS A 82 -3.80 0.94 -3.42
C HIS A 82 -4.10 -0.40 -4.08
N LEU A 83 -4.11 -1.50 -3.32
CA LEU A 83 -4.49 -2.81 -3.85
C LEU A 83 -5.95 -2.83 -4.35
N LEU A 84 -6.87 -2.18 -3.65
CA LEU A 84 -8.27 -2.04 -4.06
C LEU A 84 -8.39 -1.32 -5.42
N LEU A 85 -7.65 -0.22 -5.59
CA LEU A 85 -7.70 0.60 -6.80
C LEU A 85 -6.88 0.01 -7.96
N HIS A 86 -5.93 -0.90 -7.68
CA HIS A 86 -4.99 -1.44 -8.64
C HIS A 86 -5.64 -1.94 -9.94
N LYS A 87 -6.77 -2.67 -9.83
CA LYS A 87 -7.45 -3.23 -11.00
C LYS A 87 -7.93 -2.15 -11.99
N ILE A 88 -8.39 -1.01 -11.49
CA ILE A 88 -8.84 0.10 -12.33
C ILE A 88 -7.62 0.72 -13.03
N GLY A 89 -6.53 0.94 -12.28
CA GLY A 89 -5.28 1.46 -12.83
C GLY A 89 -4.72 0.57 -13.94
N PHE A 90 -4.60 -0.74 -13.67
CA PHE A 90 -4.16 -1.73 -14.64
C PHE A 90 -5.01 -1.74 -15.92
N LEU A 91 -6.34 -1.70 -15.78
CA LEU A 91 -7.25 -1.65 -16.92
C LEU A 91 -7.11 -0.35 -17.74
N GLY A 92 -6.73 0.75 -17.11
CA GLY A 92 -6.42 2.01 -17.79
C GLY A 92 -5.08 1.95 -18.53
N GLU A 93 -4.04 1.40 -17.92
CA GLU A 93 -2.72 1.20 -18.56
C GLU A 93 -2.82 0.32 -19.81
N GLN A 94 -3.60 -0.77 -19.75
CA GLN A 94 -3.83 -1.66 -20.90
C GLN A 94 -4.52 -0.98 -22.08
N ARG A 95 -5.12 0.21 -21.88
CA ARG A 95 -5.81 1.00 -22.90
C ARG A 95 -5.00 2.20 -23.40
N TRP A 96 -3.70 2.27 -23.07
CA TRP A 96 -2.82 3.37 -23.50
C TRP A 96 -3.28 4.76 -23.04
N THR A 97 -4.06 4.81 -21.96
CA THR A 97 -4.33 6.06 -21.25
C THR A 97 -3.03 6.59 -20.63
N ALA A 98 -2.91 7.91 -20.42
CA ALA A 98 -1.70 8.49 -19.82
C ALA A 98 -1.47 7.89 -18.42
N SER A 99 -0.44 7.04 -18.30
CA SER A 99 -0.18 6.25 -17.09
C SER A 99 0.07 7.11 -15.86
N ASP A 100 0.67 8.28 -16.04
CA ASP A 100 0.91 9.24 -14.96
C ASP A 100 -0.40 9.83 -14.42
N GLU A 101 -1.36 10.18 -15.28
CA GLU A 101 -2.66 10.72 -14.84
C GLU A 101 -3.46 9.68 -14.04
N ILE A 102 -3.41 8.41 -14.44
CA ILE A 102 -4.06 7.31 -13.72
C ILE A 102 -3.41 7.11 -12.34
N ARG A 103 -2.07 7.14 -12.28
CA ARG A 103 -1.34 6.96 -11.02
C ARG A 103 -1.64 8.09 -10.05
N ASP A 104 -1.58 9.33 -10.51
CA ASP A 104 -1.80 10.51 -9.68
C ASP A 104 -3.26 10.57 -9.19
N GLU A 105 -4.21 10.15 -10.02
CA GLU A 105 -5.60 10.03 -9.61
C GLU A 105 -5.83 8.88 -8.61
N ALA A 106 -5.13 7.75 -8.77
CA ALA A 106 -5.19 6.66 -7.80
C ALA A 106 -4.67 7.11 -6.43
N GLU A 107 -3.53 7.80 -6.38
CA GLU A 107 -2.98 8.40 -5.16
C GLU A 107 -3.97 9.38 -4.50
N ARG A 108 -4.55 10.28 -5.31
CA ARG A 108 -5.58 11.22 -4.83
C ARG A 108 -6.77 10.49 -4.20
N LEU A 109 -7.22 9.39 -4.81
CA LEU A 109 -8.32 8.58 -4.27
C LEU A 109 -7.93 7.86 -2.98
N VAL A 110 -6.70 7.39 -2.83
CA VAL A 110 -6.22 6.81 -1.56
C VAL A 110 -6.34 7.82 -0.43
N ILE A 111 -5.82 9.03 -0.60
CA ILE A 111 -5.87 10.11 0.40
C ILE A 111 -7.31 10.45 0.82
N VAL A 112 -8.26 10.40 -0.12
CA VAL A 112 -9.68 10.63 0.17
C VAL A 112 -10.28 9.45 0.93
N LEU A 113 -10.03 8.23 0.46
CA LEU A 113 -10.59 7.00 1.03
C LEU A 113 -10.06 6.72 2.43
N GLU A 114 -8.82 7.08 2.74
CA GLU A 114 -8.24 7.02 4.08
C GLU A 114 -9.06 7.79 5.11
N LYS A 115 -9.67 8.91 4.74
CA LYS A 115 -10.42 9.78 5.67
C LYS A 115 -11.85 9.30 5.92
N VAL A 116 -12.40 8.48 5.03
CA VAL A 116 -13.83 8.10 5.06
C VAL A 116 -14.06 6.62 5.40
N LEU A 117 -13.03 5.78 5.30
CA LEU A 117 -13.07 4.36 5.69
C LEU A 117 -12.62 4.15 7.13
#